data_AF-A0A6M1ZDK6-F1
#
_entry.id   AF-A0A6M1ZDK6-F1
#
_cell.length_a   1.000
_cell.length_b   1.000
_cell.length_c   1.000
_cell.angle_alpha   90.00
_cell.angle_beta   90.00
_cell.angle_gamma   90.00
#
_symmetry.space_group_name_H-M   'P 1'
#
loop_
_entity.id
_entity.type
_entity.pdbx_description
1 polymer ?
#
loop_
_entity_poly.entity_id
_entity_poly.type
_entity_poly.pdbx_seq_one_letter_code
_entity_poly.pdbx_strand_id
1 'polypeptide(L)'
;MAHIRLRKDKNGRVRYQILVEVWQSGRKYYKSKTCNSKREALAWEGKIKHEIRSGILTPESLKNRKLSEAIEQFIARVLPQKPKNSRNVEQHLGWWKDQIGHVGLSDITPSMLVECRDRLLKEPTVLGKPRAPATVVRYLSSLSSVFETAIREWHWVEKNPIRLIRKPTVSNARTRFLSEDECHRLLAACKTSKNPYLYPVVAIALGSGMRKGEILNLCWQDIDFNKKLMFLGKTKNGSIRYVPMVGLVHNVLLELYQGAEHPHMITFLNKLRQIGGGFDVRENGIEFFYKGPLKGGIHIETDVHPGFLTDWQQPFVTLLTQAEGTSIIHETIYENRFGYAKTLVDMGADIELYTHCLGEKKCRFASAGYSHSLIVKGPTPLLGKEIAIPDLRAGFAYVMAALIAPDESLLTGLHFLDRGYEKFSEKLSGLGANIEPYGKTTTACVTA
;
A
#
# COMPACT_ATOMS: atom_id res chain seq x y z
N MET A 1 -42.85 4.50 23.69
CA MET A 1 -42.29 3.38 24.50
C MET A 1 -41.24 2.64 23.70
N ALA A 2 -40.27 1.96 24.30
CA ALA A 2 -39.27 1.17 23.57
C ALA A 2 -39.36 -0.31 23.94
N HIS A 3 -39.37 -1.17 22.93
CA HIS A 3 -39.43 -2.62 23.08
C HIS A 3 -38.13 -3.21 22.54
N ILE A 4 -37.41 -3.98 23.37
CA ILE A 4 -36.19 -4.68 22.97
C ILE A 4 -36.50 -6.17 22.86
N ARG A 5 -36.32 -6.72 21.66
CA ARG A 5 -36.50 -8.15 21.36
C ARG A 5 -35.15 -8.80 21.07
N LEU A 6 -34.94 -9.99 21.63
CA LEU A 6 -33.78 -10.83 21.34
C LEU A 6 -34.03 -11.62 20.04
N ARG A 7 -33.06 -11.64 19.14
CA ARG A 7 -33.10 -12.42 17.91
C ARG A 7 -31.80 -13.18 17.73
N LYS A 8 -31.87 -14.50 17.55
CA LYS A 8 -30.71 -15.31 17.15
C LYS A 8 -30.57 -15.26 15.63
N ASP A 9 -29.37 -14.98 15.13
CA ASP A 9 -29.08 -15.10 13.69
C ASP A 9 -28.87 -16.56 13.28
N LYS A 10 -28.74 -16.82 11.97
CA LYS A 10 -28.57 -18.17 11.42
C LYS A 10 -27.31 -18.90 11.94
N ASN A 11 -26.38 -18.17 12.57
CA ASN A 11 -25.12 -18.69 13.11
C ASN A 11 -25.16 -18.75 14.65
N GLY A 12 -26.34 -18.66 15.27
CA GLY A 12 -26.53 -18.77 16.72
C GLY A 12 -26.17 -17.52 17.53
N ARG A 13 -25.73 -16.42 16.89
CA ARG A 13 -25.35 -15.19 17.61
C ARG A 13 -26.59 -14.41 18.03
N VAL A 14 -26.60 -13.98 19.29
CA VAL A 14 -27.68 -13.18 19.86
C VAL A 14 -27.55 -11.72 19.43
N ARG A 15 -28.59 -11.17 18.80
CA ARG A 15 -28.72 -9.75 18.45
C ARG A 15 -29.92 -9.14 19.15
N TYR A 16 -29.85 -7.84 19.41
CA TYR A 16 -30.89 -7.08 20.10
C TYR A 16 -31.60 -6.18 19.10
N GLN A 17 -32.87 -6.45 18.80
CA GLN A 17 -33.69 -5.58 17.99
C GLN A 17 -34.48 -4.65 18.90
N ILE A 18 -34.22 -3.35 18.81
CA ILE A 18 -34.97 -2.33 19.56
C ILE A 18 -35.99 -1.67 18.63
N LEU A 19 -37.21 -1.49 19.13
CA LEU A 19 -38.33 -0.82 18.49
C LEU A 19 -38.77 0.35 19.39
N VAL A 20 -38.60 1.59 18.94
CA VAL A 20 -39.02 2.80 19.65
C VAL A 20 -40.29 3.32 19.01
N GLU A 21 -41.35 3.34 19.80
CA GLU A 21 -42.64 3.95 19.48
C GLU A 21 -42.58 5.46 19.72
N VAL A 22 -42.93 6.19 18.68
CA VAL A 22 -42.94 7.65 18.61
C VAL A 22 -44.37 8.10 18.32
N TRP A 23 -44.88 9.00 19.17
CA TRP A 23 -46.19 9.62 19.00
C TRP A 23 -46.03 11.02 18.42
N GLN A 24 -46.70 11.31 17.30
CA GLN A 24 -46.69 12.63 16.72
C GLN A 24 -47.97 12.92 15.94
N SER A 25 -48.60 14.08 16.21
CA SER A 25 -49.83 14.56 15.56
C SER A 25 -50.98 13.54 15.54
N GLY A 26 -51.23 12.88 16.69
CA GLY A 26 -52.30 11.90 16.84
C GLY A 26 -52.08 10.56 16.12
N ARG A 27 -50.92 10.35 15.48
CA ARG A 27 -50.53 9.10 14.82
C ARG A 27 -49.28 8.49 15.45
N LYS A 28 -49.21 7.16 15.44
CA LYS A 28 -48.17 6.35 16.09
C LYS A 28 -47.23 5.75 15.04
N TYR A 29 -45.93 5.98 15.20
CA TYR A 29 -44.87 5.47 14.32
C TYR A 29 -43.85 4.65 15.09
N TYR A 30 -43.10 3.80 14.38
CA TYR A 30 -42.10 2.93 14.97
C TYR A 30 -40.74 3.09 14.27
N LYS A 31 -39.68 3.31 15.05
CA LYS A 31 -38.29 3.21 14.58
C LYS A 31 -37.66 1.93 15.11
N SER A 32 -36.89 1.20 14.31
CA SER A 32 -36.19 0.02 14.79
C SER A 32 -34.72 -0.04 14.37
N LYS A 33 -33.87 -0.63 15.23
CA LYS A 33 -32.47 -0.92 14.93
C LYS A 33 -32.10 -2.29 15.51
N THR A 34 -31.27 -3.03 14.79
CA THR A 34 -30.65 -4.25 15.34
C THR A 34 -29.24 -3.94 15.80
N CYS A 35 -28.95 -4.21 17.07
CA CYS A 35 -27.71 -3.93 17.75
C CYS A 35 -27.02 -5.23 18.20
N ASN A 36 -25.71 -5.16 18.40
CA ASN A 36 -24.92 -6.32 18.83
C ASN A 36 -24.90 -6.48 20.36
N SER A 37 -25.30 -5.45 21.10
CA SER A 37 -25.41 -5.49 22.56
C SER A 37 -26.63 -4.73 23.08
N LYS A 38 -27.09 -5.09 24.28
CA LYS A 38 -28.16 -4.38 24.99
C LYS A 38 -27.78 -2.92 25.29
N ARG A 39 -26.50 -2.65 25.59
CA ARG A 39 -25.97 -1.31 25.86
C ARG A 39 -26.06 -0.40 24.63
N GLU A 40 -25.74 -0.94 23.44
CA GLU A 40 -25.86 -0.21 22.18
C GLU A 40 -27.33 0.09 21.83
N ALA A 41 -28.25 -0.84 22.12
CA ALA A 41 -29.69 -0.62 21.94
C ALA A 41 -30.22 0.52 22.83
N LEU A 42 -29.84 0.54 24.11
CA LEU A 42 -30.22 1.60 25.05
C LEU A 42 -29.61 2.96 24.72
N ALA A 43 -28.34 3.00 24.28
CA ALA A 43 -27.70 4.24 23.82
C ALA A 43 -28.40 4.82 22.58
N TRP A 44 -28.82 3.95 21.66
CA TRP A 44 -29.58 4.36 20.48
C TRP A 44 -30.98 4.87 20.84
N GLU A 45 -31.66 4.26 21.81
CA GLU A 45 -32.93 4.78 22.36
C GLU A 45 -32.76 6.19 22.93
N GLY A 46 -31.71 6.41 23.73
CA GLY A 46 -31.38 7.71 24.31
C GLY A 46 -31.12 8.78 23.25
N LYS A 47 -30.40 8.41 22.17
CA LYS A 47 -30.15 9.29 21.02
C LYS A 47 -31.46 9.70 20.32
N ILE A 48 -32.33 8.73 20.01
CA ILE A 48 -33.62 9.01 19.35
C ILE A 48 -34.53 9.87 20.25
N LYS A 49 -34.58 9.58 21.55
CA LYS A 49 -35.34 10.38 22.52
C LYS A 49 -34.79 11.80 22.67
N HIS A 50 -33.47 11.98 22.61
CA HIS A 50 -32.82 13.29 22.66
C HIS A 50 -33.08 14.08 21.38
N GLU A 51 -32.95 13.47 20.22
CA GLU A 51 -33.25 14.04 18.90
C GLU A 51 -34.72 14.50 18.75
N ILE A 52 -35.66 13.77 19.36
CA ILE A 52 -37.07 14.16 19.45
C ILE A 52 -37.25 15.35 20.41
N ARG A 53 -36.53 15.36 21.54
CA ARG A 53 -36.59 16.44 22.55
C ARG A 53 -35.92 17.74 22.10
N SER A 54 -34.89 17.66 21.27
CA SER A 54 -34.10 18.82 20.83
C SER A 54 -34.68 19.53 19.61
N GLY A 55 -35.81 19.08 19.05
CA GLY A 55 -36.46 19.71 17.90
C GLY A 55 -35.67 19.61 16.58
N ILE A 56 -34.57 18.85 16.54
CA ILE A 56 -33.73 18.65 15.33
C ILE A 56 -34.48 17.86 14.25
N LEU A 57 -35.47 17.07 14.65
CA LEU A 57 -36.37 16.31 13.78
C LEU A 57 -37.80 16.87 13.86
N THR A 58 -38.10 17.88 13.05
CA THR A 58 -39.48 18.29 12.77
C THR A 58 -39.97 17.63 11.48
N PRO A 59 -41.27 17.30 11.35
CA PRO A 59 -41.86 16.79 10.10
C PRO A 59 -41.64 17.73 8.91
N GLU A 60 -41.58 19.05 9.12
CA GLU A 60 -41.26 20.04 8.08
C GLU A 60 -39.79 19.98 7.63
N SER A 61 -38.82 19.75 8.54
CA SER A 61 -37.39 19.71 8.19
C SER A 61 -36.97 18.42 7.50
N LEU A 62 -37.79 17.36 7.56
CA LEU A 62 -37.61 16.13 6.79
C LEU A 62 -38.24 16.20 5.39
N LYS A 63 -39.36 16.94 5.24
CA LYS A 63 -40.01 17.13 3.92
C LYS A 63 -39.24 18.08 3.01
N ASN A 64 -38.51 19.05 3.57
CA ASN A 64 -37.87 20.12 2.79
C ASN A 64 -36.38 19.92 2.48
N ARG A 65 -35.80 18.74 2.72
CA ARG A 65 -34.38 18.51 2.41
C ARG A 65 -34.15 18.34 0.91
N LYS A 66 -33.26 19.16 0.39
CA LYS A 66 -32.90 19.16 -1.03
C LYS A 66 -31.89 18.07 -1.34
N LEU A 67 -31.85 17.63 -2.60
CA LEU A 67 -30.84 16.68 -3.05
C LEU A 67 -29.42 17.24 -2.90
N SER A 68 -29.22 18.55 -3.10
CA SER A 68 -27.93 19.21 -2.92
C SER A 68 -27.37 18.98 -1.51
N GLU A 69 -28.20 19.09 -0.48
CA GLU A 69 -27.81 18.87 0.91
C GLU A 69 -27.40 17.41 1.17
N ALA A 70 -28.14 16.45 0.60
CA ALA A 70 -27.79 15.04 0.70
C ALA A 70 -26.47 14.72 -0.01
N ILE A 71 -26.23 15.32 -1.18
CA ILE A 71 -24.99 15.15 -1.92
C ILE A 71 -23.81 15.74 -1.15
N GLU A 72 -23.93 16.96 -0.66
CA GLU A 72 -22.89 17.64 0.13
C GLU A 72 -22.56 16.84 1.40
N GLN A 73 -23.59 16.38 2.12
CA GLN A 73 -23.39 15.54 3.29
C GLN A 73 -22.73 14.20 2.95
N PHE A 74 -23.08 13.59 1.81
CA PHE A 74 -22.46 12.35 1.35
C PHE A 74 -20.97 12.55 1.04
N ILE A 75 -20.65 13.62 0.31
CA ILE A 75 -19.27 13.97 -0.05
C ILE A 75 -18.45 14.29 1.20
N ALA A 76 -19.00 15.01 2.16
CA ALA A 76 -18.28 15.40 3.37
C ALA A 76 -18.07 14.23 4.37
N ARG A 77 -19.05 13.33 4.52
CA ARG A 77 -19.05 12.34 5.62
C ARG A 77 -18.84 10.90 5.19
N VAL A 78 -19.28 10.52 3.99
CA VAL A 78 -19.27 9.12 3.54
C VAL A 78 -18.17 8.87 2.52
N LEU A 79 -17.96 9.79 1.60
CA LEU A 79 -16.96 9.66 0.54
C LEU A 79 -15.51 9.54 1.07
N PRO A 80 -15.08 10.24 2.14
CA PRO A 80 -13.72 10.10 2.68
C PRO A 80 -13.44 8.70 3.22
N GLN A 81 -14.48 7.99 3.69
CA GLN A 81 -14.37 6.60 4.14
C GLN A 81 -14.25 5.61 2.98
N LYS A 82 -14.48 6.06 1.74
CA LYS A 82 -14.42 5.27 0.50
C LYS A 82 -13.44 5.91 -0.50
N PRO A 83 -12.13 5.93 -0.20
CA PRO A 83 -11.14 6.68 -0.99
C PRO A 83 -10.96 6.13 -2.41
N LYS A 84 -11.25 4.84 -2.63
CA LYS A 84 -11.18 4.24 -3.96
C LYS A 84 -12.21 4.90 -4.88
N ASN A 85 -11.72 5.58 -5.92
CA ASN A 85 -12.53 6.22 -6.96
C ASN A 85 -13.37 7.43 -6.47
N SER A 86 -13.00 8.04 -5.34
CA SER A 86 -13.74 9.16 -4.72
C SER A 86 -13.91 10.34 -5.68
N ARG A 87 -12.83 10.76 -6.34
CA ARG A 87 -12.82 11.88 -7.32
C ARG A 87 -13.88 11.72 -8.42
N ASN A 88 -14.02 10.52 -8.99
CA ASN A 88 -15.00 10.27 -10.03
C ASN A 88 -16.43 10.29 -9.47
N VAL A 89 -16.62 9.76 -8.25
CA VAL A 89 -17.94 9.81 -7.60
C VAL A 89 -18.34 11.25 -7.31
N GLU A 90 -17.42 12.07 -6.80
CA GLU A 90 -17.63 13.49 -6.56
C GLU A 90 -18.02 14.23 -7.85
N GLN A 91 -17.31 13.99 -8.96
CA GLN A 91 -17.66 14.57 -10.26
C GLN A 91 -19.06 14.15 -10.73
N HIS A 92 -19.42 12.86 -10.57
CA HIS A 92 -20.76 12.40 -10.93
C HIS A 92 -21.85 13.09 -10.09
N LEU A 93 -21.60 13.23 -8.79
CA LEU A 93 -22.54 13.87 -7.87
C LEU A 93 -22.64 15.38 -8.08
N GLY A 94 -21.55 16.04 -8.45
CA GLY A 94 -21.56 17.45 -8.86
C GLY A 94 -22.52 17.68 -10.02
N TRP A 95 -22.44 16.85 -11.06
CA TRP A 95 -23.39 16.93 -12.18
C TRP A 95 -24.85 16.75 -11.72
N TRP A 96 -25.15 15.77 -10.85
CA TRP A 96 -26.51 15.59 -10.33
C TRP A 96 -27.00 16.78 -9.49
N LYS A 97 -26.11 17.38 -8.71
CA LYS A 97 -26.39 18.59 -7.94
C LYS A 97 -26.75 19.76 -8.85
N ASP A 98 -26.04 19.92 -9.97
CA ASP A 98 -26.33 21.00 -10.93
C ASP A 98 -27.68 20.80 -11.63
N GLN A 99 -28.04 19.55 -11.97
CA GLN A 99 -29.28 19.28 -12.71
C GLN A 99 -30.54 19.35 -11.83
N ILE A 100 -30.55 18.64 -10.69
CA ILE A 100 -31.74 18.45 -9.85
C ILE A 100 -31.45 18.63 -8.35
N GLY A 101 -30.33 19.26 -8.00
CA GLY A 101 -29.94 19.48 -6.60
C GLY A 101 -30.95 20.33 -5.82
N HIS A 102 -31.66 21.24 -6.48
CA HIS A 102 -32.67 22.11 -5.86
C HIS A 102 -33.96 21.39 -5.46
N VAL A 103 -34.20 20.20 -6.00
CA VAL A 103 -35.43 19.42 -5.80
C VAL A 103 -35.41 18.75 -4.42
N GLY A 104 -36.56 18.72 -3.75
CA GLY A 104 -36.75 17.97 -2.51
C GLY A 104 -36.53 16.47 -2.72
N LEU A 105 -35.82 15.80 -1.81
CA LEU A 105 -35.47 14.40 -1.95
C LEU A 105 -36.70 13.47 -2.10
N SER A 106 -37.81 13.83 -1.46
CA SER A 106 -39.08 13.08 -1.54
C SER A 106 -39.85 13.33 -2.84
N ASP A 107 -39.57 14.45 -3.51
CA ASP A 107 -40.25 14.88 -4.74
C ASP A 107 -39.53 14.40 -6.00
N ILE A 108 -38.35 13.78 -5.86
CA ILE A 108 -37.62 13.20 -6.97
C ILE A 108 -38.38 11.98 -7.52
N THR A 109 -38.97 12.18 -8.69
CA THR A 109 -39.73 11.16 -9.40
C THR A 109 -38.86 10.36 -10.37
N PRO A 110 -39.26 9.11 -10.72
CA PRO A 110 -38.57 8.34 -11.76
C PRO A 110 -38.53 9.03 -13.12
N SER A 111 -39.55 9.82 -13.49
CA SER A 111 -39.59 10.54 -14.77
C SER A 111 -38.50 11.62 -14.86
N MET A 112 -38.28 12.39 -13.79
CA MET A 112 -37.19 13.39 -13.73
C MET A 112 -35.81 12.73 -13.90
N LEU A 113 -35.61 11.57 -13.27
CA LEU A 113 -34.35 10.81 -13.39
C LEU A 113 -34.14 10.23 -14.80
N VAL A 114 -35.22 9.80 -15.45
CA VAL A 114 -35.19 9.35 -16.85
C VAL A 114 -34.80 10.49 -17.78
N GLU A 115 -35.38 11.67 -17.60
CA GLU A 115 -35.06 12.86 -18.40
C GLU A 115 -33.59 13.26 -18.22
N CYS A 116 -33.10 13.31 -16.98
CA CYS A 116 -31.70 13.59 -16.68
C CYS A 116 -30.77 12.52 -17.29
N ARG A 117 -31.12 11.23 -17.20
CA ARG A 117 -30.35 10.14 -17.82
C ARG A 117 -30.23 10.33 -19.34
N ASP A 118 -31.33 10.67 -20.00
CA ASP A 118 -31.38 10.81 -21.46
C ASP A 118 -30.64 12.07 -21.93
N ARG A 119 -30.68 13.14 -21.13
CA ARG A 119 -29.83 14.32 -21.31
C ARG A 119 -28.35 13.95 -21.18
N LEU A 120 -27.97 13.24 -20.13
CA LEU A 120 -26.59 12.81 -19.87
C LEU A 120 -26.01 11.90 -20.97
N LEU A 121 -26.86 11.10 -21.63
CA LEU A 121 -26.46 10.29 -22.80
C LEU A 121 -26.12 11.14 -24.03
N LYS A 122 -26.84 12.25 -24.22
CA LYS A 122 -26.69 13.15 -25.38
C LYS A 122 -25.62 14.22 -25.17
N GLU A 123 -25.37 14.62 -23.93
CA GLU A 123 -24.36 15.64 -23.60
C GLU A 123 -22.97 15.24 -24.12
N PRO A 124 -22.31 16.11 -24.91
CA PRO A 124 -20.96 15.84 -25.38
C PRO A 124 -19.99 15.82 -24.20
N THR A 125 -19.07 14.85 -24.24
CA THR A 125 -17.91 14.85 -23.35
C THR A 125 -16.94 15.98 -23.72
N VAL A 126 -15.92 16.22 -22.90
CA VAL A 126 -14.83 17.17 -23.21
C VAL A 126 -14.18 16.90 -24.58
N LEU A 127 -14.27 15.66 -25.07
CA LEU A 127 -13.76 15.22 -26.38
C LEU A 127 -14.81 15.32 -27.51
N GLY A 128 -15.93 16.00 -27.29
CA GLY A 128 -17.01 16.20 -28.28
C GLY A 128 -17.86 14.96 -28.60
N LYS A 129 -17.59 13.81 -27.96
CA LYS A 129 -18.31 12.55 -28.22
C LYS A 129 -19.46 12.32 -27.22
N PRO A 130 -20.56 11.68 -27.63
CA PRO A 130 -21.62 11.24 -26.72
C PRO A 130 -21.08 10.35 -25.60
N ARG A 131 -21.72 10.39 -24.43
CA ARG A 131 -21.27 9.65 -23.26
C ARG A 131 -21.62 8.16 -23.39
N ALA A 132 -20.65 7.29 -23.15
CA ALA A 132 -20.86 5.84 -23.21
C ALA A 132 -21.93 5.37 -22.20
N PRO A 133 -22.79 4.38 -22.55
CA PRO A 133 -23.81 3.82 -21.65
C PRO A 133 -23.25 3.37 -20.30
N ALA A 134 -22.07 2.74 -20.30
CA ALA A 134 -21.38 2.31 -19.09
C ALA A 134 -21.06 3.47 -18.13
N THR A 135 -20.74 4.64 -18.67
CA THR A 135 -20.44 5.84 -17.89
C THR A 135 -21.72 6.42 -17.28
N VAL A 136 -22.81 6.47 -18.04
CA VAL A 136 -24.13 6.90 -17.53
C VAL A 136 -24.61 6.01 -16.38
N VAL A 137 -24.43 4.69 -16.50
CA VAL A 137 -24.73 3.76 -15.41
C VAL A 137 -23.91 4.08 -14.14
N ARG A 138 -22.66 4.53 -14.26
CA ARG A 138 -21.84 4.93 -13.09
C ARG A 138 -22.37 6.20 -12.42
N TYR A 139 -22.88 7.15 -13.19
CA TYR A 139 -23.53 8.35 -12.63
C TYR A 139 -24.79 7.96 -11.83
N LEU A 140 -25.61 7.06 -12.39
CA LEU A 140 -26.78 6.52 -11.69
C LEU A 140 -26.39 5.73 -10.43
N SER A 141 -25.29 4.97 -10.47
CA SER A 141 -24.77 4.24 -9.30
C SER A 141 -24.27 5.16 -8.20
N SER A 142 -23.61 6.28 -8.54
CA SER A 142 -23.20 7.30 -7.57
C SER A 142 -24.41 7.88 -6.84
N LEU A 143 -25.41 8.36 -7.59
CA LEU A 143 -26.63 8.93 -7.00
C LEU A 143 -27.42 7.88 -6.21
N SER A 144 -27.50 6.64 -6.69
CA SER A 144 -28.14 5.54 -5.96
C SER A 144 -27.47 5.31 -4.61
N SER A 145 -26.16 5.48 -4.50
CA SER A 145 -25.44 5.32 -3.23
C SER A 145 -25.84 6.41 -2.22
N VAL A 146 -26.06 7.64 -2.70
CA VAL A 146 -26.59 8.75 -1.86
C VAL A 146 -27.97 8.39 -1.34
N PHE A 147 -28.88 7.93 -2.20
CA PHE A 147 -30.22 7.50 -1.77
C PHE A 147 -30.18 6.33 -0.79
N GLU A 148 -29.32 5.31 -1.01
CA GLU A 148 -29.20 4.20 -0.06
C GLU A 148 -28.72 4.66 1.33
N THR A 149 -27.75 5.59 1.38
CA THR A 149 -27.30 6.19 2.64
C THR A 149 -28.40 7.05 3.26
N ALA A 150 -29.10 7.86 2.46
CA ALA A 150 -30.22 8.68 2.93
C ALA A 150 -31.36 7.83 3.51
N ILE A 151 -31.59 6.62 2.99
CA ILE A 151 -32.56 5.67 3.54
C ILE A 151 -32.04 5.03 4.83
N ARG A 152 -30.84 4.43 4.79
CA ARG A 152 -30.36 3.52 5.85
C ARG A 152 -29.74 4.22 7.04
N GLU A 153 -29.05 5.32 6.79
CA GLU A 153 -28.26 6.01 7.82
C GLU A 153 -28.98 7.27 8.29
N TRP A 154 -29.48 8.08 7.35
CA TRP A 154 -30.07 9.37 7.67
C TRP A 154 -31.58 9.33 7.84
N HIS A 155 -32.25 8.32 7.26
CA HIS A 155 -33.70 8.14 7.27
C HIS A 155 -34.47 9.35 6.70
N TRP A 156 -33.93 9.97 5.64
CA TRP A 156 -34.51 11.16 5.01
C TRP A 156 -35.55 10.84 3.93
N VAL A 157 -35.47 9.65 3.35
CA VAL A 157 -36.40 9.16 2.31
C VAL A 157 -36.69 7.69 2.51
N GLU A 158 -37.86 7.25 2.05
CA GLU A 158 -38.33 5.86 2.24
C GLU A 158 -37.89 4.92 1.12
N LYS A 159 -37.75 5.45 -0.10
CA LYS A 159 -37.48 4.65 -1.31
C LYS A 159 -36.38 5.27 -2.16
N ASN A 160 -35.69 4.40 -2.89
CA ASN A 160 -34.68 4.81 -3.86
C ASN A 160 -35.32 4.84 -5.27
N PRO A 161 -35.61 6.03 -5.83
CA PRO A 161 -36.27 6.16 -7.12
C PRO A 161 -35.43 5.63 -8.29
N ILE A 162 -34.09 5.52 -8.15
CA ILE A 162 -33.21 4.98 -9.19
C ILE A 162 -33.42 3.48 -9.42
N ARG A 163 -33.96 2.76 -8.43
CA ARG A 163 -34.31 1.34 -8.59
C ARG A 163 -35.52 1.14 -9.52
N LEU A 164 -36.30 2.18 -9.76
CA LEU A 164 -37.53 2.14 -10.57
C LEU A 164 -37.29 2.48 -12.04
N ILE A 165 -36.06 2.88 -12.43
CA ILE A 165 -35.75 3.28 -13.80
C ILE A 165 -34.94 2.21 -14.53
N ARG A 166 -35.21 2.05 -15.84
CA ARG A 166 -34.40 1.19 -16.71
C ARG A 166 -33.03 1.83 -16.93
N LYS A 167 -31.98 1.05 -16.75
CA LYS A 167 -30.60 1.49 -16.99
C LYS A 167 -30.22 1.26 -18.47
N PRO A 168 -29.35 2.08 -19.06
CA PRO A 168 -28.83 1.84 -20.40
C PRO A 168 -28.15 0.46 -20.51
N THR A 169 -28.35 -0.23 -21.63
CA THR A 169 -27.68 -1.50 -21.90
C THR A 169 -26.20 -1.26 -22.11
N VAL A 170 -25.36 -2.04 -21.41
CA VAL A 170 -23.91 -1.92 -21.49
C VAL A 170 -23.36 -3.14 -22.23
N SER A 171 -22.88 -2.93 -23.47
CA SER A 171 -22.09 -3.94 -24.19
C SER A 171 -20.61 -3.68 -23.90
N ASN A 172 -20.02 -4.52 -23.05
CA ASN A 172 -18.58 -4.50 -22.74
C ASN A 172 -17.85 -5.73 -23.31
N ALA A 173 -18.45 -6.45 -24.26
CA ALA A 173 -17.83 -7.61 -24.86
C ALA A 173 -16.53 -7.17 -25.56
N ARG A 174 -15.39 -7.64 -25.06
CA ARG A 174 -14.11 -7.50 -25.76
C ARG A 174 -14.08 -8.56 -26.84
N THR A 175 -14.49 -8.21 -28.05
CA THR A 175 -14.54 -9.13 -29.19
C THR A 175 -13.28 -9.08 -30.06
N ARG A 176 -12.41 -8.09 -29.83
CA ARG A 176 -11.13 -7.95 -30.54
C ARG A 176 -9.98 -8.36 -29.62
N PHE A 177 -9.10 -9.21 -30.15
CA PHE A 177 -7.80 -9.56 -29.59
C PHE A 177 -6.70 -9.15 -30.57
N LEU A 178 -5.48 -9.01 -30.07
CA LEU A 178 -4.32 -8.76 -30.94
C LEU A 178 -3.98 -10.07 -31.67
N SER A 179 -3.65 -9.98 -32.96
CA SER A 179 -3.03 -11.10 -33.66
C SER A 179 -1.59 -11.30 -33.19
N GLU A 180 -0.99 -12.44 -33.52
CA GLU A 180 0.41 -12.73 -33.21
C GLU A 180 1.36 -11.67 -33.80
N ASP A 181 1.14 -11.28 -35.05
CA ASP A 181 1.89 -10.19 -35.70
C ASP A 181 1.70 -8.83 -35.01
N GLU A 182 0.48 -8.52 -34.55
CA GLU A 182 0.22 -7.30 -33.78
C GLU A 182 0.93 -7.33 -32.43
N CYS A 183 0.97 -8.48 -31.75
CA CYS A 183 1.73 -8.67 -30.52
C CYS A 183 3.23 -8.47 -30.74
N HIS A 184 3.80 -9.05 -31.80
CA HIS A 184 5.22 -8.89 -32.14
C HIS A 184 5.58 -7.43 -32.43
N ARG A 185 4.80 -6.74 -33.27
CA ARG A 185 5.03 -5.31 -33.56
C ARG A 185 4.87 -4.45 -32.32
N LEU A 186 3.89 -4.74 -31.46
CA LEU A 186 3.69 -4.02 -30.20
C LEU A 186 4.90 -4.19 -29.28
N LEU A 187 5.38 -5.42 -29.07
CA LEU A 187 6.54 -5.69 -28.23
C LEU A 187 7.81 -5.02 -28.79
N ALA A 188 8.02 -5.06 -30.12
CA ALA A 188 9.15 -4.38 -30.77
C ALA A 188 9.10 -2.87 -30.55
N ALA A 189 7.93 -2.24 -30.73
CA ALA A 189 7.76 -0.82 -30.45
C ALA A 189 7.99 -0.50 -28.96
N CYS A 190 7.54 -1.36 -28.05
CA CYS A 190 7.78 -1.18 -26.62
C CYS A 190 9.28 -1.22 -26.25
N LYS A 191 10.10 -2.03 -26.94
CA LYS A 191 11.56 -2.06 -26.70
C LYS A 191 12.26 -0.76 -27.09
N THR A 192 11.74 -0.05 -28.10
CA THR A 192 12.28 1.26 -28.54
C THR A 192 11.87 2.44 -27.66
N SER A 193 10.97 2.23 -26.70
CA SER A 193 10.47 3.27 -25.81
C SER A 193 11.55 3.73 -24.82
N LYS A 194 11.58 5.04 -24.53
CA LYS A 194 12.44 5.62 -23.48
C LYS A 194 12.10 5.12 -22.07
N ASN A 195 10.90 4.58 -21.87
CA ASN A 195 10.49 4.01 -20.58
C ASN A 195 10.91 2.52 -20.51
N PRO A 196 11.88 2.15 -19.65
CA PRO A 196 12.40 0.78 -19.57
C PRO A 196 11.34 -0.24 -19.10
N TYR A 197 10.32 0.21 -18.37
CA TYR A 197 9.26 -0.67 -17.85
C TYR A 197 8.12 -0.91 -18.85
N LEU A 198 8.08 -0.19 -19.98
CA LEU A 198 6.98 -0.36 -20.94
C LEU A 198 6.96 -1.76 -21.55
N TYR A 199 8.13 -2.24 -22.02
CA TYR A 199 8.25 -3.58 -22.58
C TYR A 199 7.89 -4.66 -21.55
N PRO A 200 8.45 -4.67 -20.33
CA PRO A 200 8.10 -5.66 -19.32
C PRO A 200 6.60 -5.69 -18.98
N VAL A 201 5.99 -4.52 -18.76
CA VAL A 201 4.57 -4.43 -18.43
C VAL A 201 3.69 -5.02 -19.54
N VAL A 202 4.02 -4.74 -20.81
CA VAL A 202 3.25 -5.26 -21.95
C VAL A 202 3.50 -6.75 -22.16
N ALA A 203 4.74 -7.22 -22.01
CA ALA A 203 5.10 -8.63 -22.10
C ALA A 203 4.38 -9.47 -21.03
N ILE A 204 4.35 -9.00 -19.79
CA ILE A 204 3.57 -9.62 -18.71
C ILE A 204 2.09 -9.63 -19.06
N ALA A 205 1.53 -8.51 -19.56
CA ALA A 205 0.11 -8.44 -19.92
C ALA A 205 -0.28 -9.48 -20.99
N LEU A 206 0.55 -9.62 -22.03
CA LEU A 206 0.32 -10.57 -23.11
C LEU A 206 0.48 -12.03 -22.65
N GLY A 207 1.53 -12.32 -21.86
CA GLY A 207 1.84 -13.68 -21.45
C GLY A 207 1.04 -14.22 -20.27
N SER A 208 0.45 -13.34 -19.44
CA SER A 208 -0.26 -13.74 -18.21
C SER A 208 -1.77 -13.44 -18.22
N GLY A 209 -2.26 -12.63 -19.16
CA GLY A 209 -3.65 -12.17 -19.19
C GLY A 209 -4.05 -11.30 -17.99
N MET A 210 -3.09 -10.83 -17.20
CA MET A 210 -3.33 -9.99 -16.02
C MET A 210 -3.89 -8.62 -16.42
N ARG A 211 -4.71 -8.04 -15.54
CA ARG A 211 -5.20 -6.66 -15.76
C ARG A 211 -4.06 -5.67 -15.55
N LYS A 212 -4.04 -4.57 -16.32
CA LYS A 212 -3.08 -3.46 -16.14
C LYS A 212 -2.89 -3.07 -14.67
N GLY A 213 -3.98 -2.91 -13.91
CA GLY A 213 -3.89 -2.56 -12.50
C GLY A 213 -3.29 -3.66 -11.61
N GLU A 214 -3.41 -4.93 -11.99
CA GLU A 214 -2.77 -6.04 -11.27
C GLU A 214 -1.26 -6.02 -11.53
N ILE A 215 -0.85 -5.82 -12.78
CA ILE A 215 0.58 -5.74 -13.18
C ILE A 215 1.28 -4.54 -12.53
N LEU A 216 0.66 -3.36 -12.59
CA LEU A 216 1.26 -2.13 -12.06
C LEU A 216 1.34 -2.07 -10.52
N ASN A 217 0.65 -2.96 -9.82
CA ASN A 217 0.73 -3.06 -8.35
C ASN A 217 1.46 -4.34 -7.90
N LEU A 218 2.08 -5.08 -8.82
CA LEU A 218 2.84 -6.28 -8.50
C LEU A 218 4.16 -5.88 -7.85
N CYS A 219 4.49 -6.49 -6.71
CA CYS A 219 5.75 -6.31 -6.02
C CYS A 219 6.61 -7.57 -6.12
N TRP A 220 7.92 -7.46 -5.88
CA TRP A 220 8.82 -8.62 -5.87
C TRP A 220 8.42 -9.70 -4.86
N GLN A 221 7.89 -9.31 -3.70
CA GLN A 221 7.31 -10.24 -2.70
C GLN A 221 6.13 -11.08 -3.22
N ASP A 222 5.47 -10.63 -4.29
CA ASP A 222 4.34 -11.33 -4.89
C ASP A 222 4.82 -12.36 -5.93
N ILE A 223 6.13 -12.48 -6.19
CA ILE A 223 6.71 -13.33 -7.21
C ILE A 223 7.48 -14.47 -6.54
N ASP A 224 7.12 -15.71 -6.87
CA ASP A 224 7.82 -16.92 -6.44
C ASP A 224 8.50 -17.53 -7.67
N PHE A 225 9.80 -17.24 -7.86
CA PHE A 225 10.57 -17.73 -9.01
C PHE A 225 10.76 -19.26 -8.99
N ASN A 226 10.82 -19.86 -7.80
CA ASN A 226 10.89 -21.32 -7.64
C ASN A 226 9.67 -22.01 -8.21
N LYS A 227 8.49 -21.59 -7.75
CA LYS A 227 7.22 -22.17 -8.17
C LYS A 227 6.75 -21.63 -9.51
N LYS A 228 7.42 -20.59 -10.03
CA LYS A 228 7.05 -19.86 -11.24
C LYS A 228 5.62 -19.31 -11.13
N LEU A 229 5.28 -18.70 -10.01
CA LEU A 229 3.95 -18.15 -9.73
C LEU A 229 4.01 -16.67 -9.33
N MET A 230 3.06 -15.88 -9.82
CA MET A 230 2.74 -14.54 -9.31
C MET A 230 1.49 -14.60 -8.43
N PHE A 231 1.55 -14.00 -7.26
CA PHE A 231 0.48 -13.89 -6.30
C PHE A 231 -0.30 -12.59 -6.47
N LEU A 232 -1.63 -12.67 -6.57
CA LEU A 232 -2.49 -11.48 -6.65
C LEU A 232 -3.37 -11.37 -5.40
N GLY A 233 -2.81 -10.79 -4.34
CA GLY A 233 -3.46 -10.66 -3.02
C GLY A 233 -4.51 -9.54 -2.90
N LYS A 234 -4.39 -8.45 -3.68
CA LYS A 234 -5.30 -7.29 -3.61
C LYS A 234 -6.04 -7.06 -4.92
N THR A 235 -6.96 -7.94 -5.28
CA THR A 235 -7.82 -7.72 -6.45
C THR A 235 -9.03 -6.83 -6.11
N LYS A 236 -9.59 -6.13 -7.12
CA LYS A 236 -10.78 -5.26 -6.98
C LYS A 236 -12.00 -5.98 -6.37
N ASN A 237 -12.04 -7.31 -6.45
CA ASN A 237 -13.15 -8.15 -6.00
C ASN A 237 -12.79 -9.07 -4.81
N GLY A 238 -11.58 -8.95 -4.24
CA GLY A 238 -11.16 -9.74 -3.07
C GLY A 238 -10.86 -11.22 -3.34
N SER A 239 -10.92 -11.69 -4.58
CA SER A 239 -10.51 -13.05 -4.93
C SER A 239 -8.99 -13.10 -5.09
N ILE A 240 -8.33 -13.87 -4.24
CA ILE A 240 -6.92 -14.20 -4.34
C ILE A 240 -6.73 -15.19 -5.49
N ARG A 241 -5.69 -15.02 -6.31
CA ARG A 241 -5.33 -16.00 -7.34
C ARG A 241 -3.82 -16.02 -7.60
N TYR A 242 -3.34 -17.18 -8.05
CA TYR A 242 -1.99 -17.37 -8.56
C TYR A 242 -2.01 -17.35 -10.08
N VAL A 243 -0.99 -16.74 -10.68
CA VAL A 243 -0.82 -16.69 -12.13
C VAL A 243 0.52 -17.30 -12.49
N PRO A 244 0.58 -18.34 -13.34
CA PRO A 244 1.84 -18.97 -13.71
C PRO A 244 2.72 -18.01 -14.54
N MET A 245 4.01 -18.07 -14.29
CA MET A 245 5.07 -17.36 -15.02
C MET A 245 5.76 -18.34 -15.96
N VAL A 246 5.23 -18.48 -17.18
CA VAL A 246 5.82 -19.35 -18.21
C VAL A 246 6.34 -18.54 -19.38
N GLY A 247 7.40 -19.04 -20.02
CA GLY A 247 8.00 -18.46 -21.21
C GLY A 247 8.43 -17.00 -21.01
N LEU A 248 7.91 -16.12 -21.85
CA LEU A 248 8.25 -14.70 -21.90
C LEU A 248 8.09 -13.98 -20.55
N VAL A 249 7.06 -14.31 -19.77
CA VAL A 249 6.79 -13.65 -18.48
C VAL A 249 7.90 -13.95 -17.48
N HIS A 250 8.35 -15.20 -17.42
CA HIS A 250 9.43 -15.61 -16.53
C HIS A 250 10.75 -14.93 -16.92
N ASN A 251 11.11 -14.95 -18.20
CA ASN A 251 12.37 -14.37 -18.66
C ASN A 251 12.43 -12.87 -18.41
N VAL A 252 11.37 -12.14 -18.72
CA VAL A 252 11.29 -10.69 -18.48
C VAL A 252 11.38 -10.35 -16.99
N LEU A 253 10.71 -11.12 -16.13
CA LEU A 253 10.79 -10.89 -14.69
C LEU A 253 12.16 -11.27 -14.13
N LEU A 254 12.80 -12.31 -14.67
CA LEU A 254 14.14 -12.72 -14.28
C LEU A 254 15.19 -11.71 -14.72
N GLU A 255 15.11 -11.18 -15.94
CA GLU A 255 15.98 -10.09 -16.42
C GLU A 255 15.85 -8.84 -15.53
N LEU A 256 14.62 -8.43 -15.22
CA LEU A 256 14.37 -7.33 -14.30
C LEU A 256 14.85 -7.61 -12.87
N TYR A 257 14.91 -8.88 -12.45
CA TYR A 257 15.35 -9.28 -11.12
C TYR A 257 16.87 -9.39 -11.00
N GLN A 258 17.54 -9.85 -12.06
CA GLN A 258 18.99 -10.11 -12.07
C GLN A 258 19.82 -8.86 -12.41
N GLY A 259 19.23 -7.83 -13.04
CA GLY A 259 19.94 -6.61 -13.40
C GLY A 259 20.13 -5.65 -12.21
N ALA A 260 21.24 -5.77 -11.47
CA ALA A 260 21.69 -4.67 -10.61
C ALA A 260 22.08 -3.47 -11.50
N GLU A 261 21.14 -2.54 -11.70
CA GLU A 261 21.35 -1.40 -12.58
C GLU A 261 22.31 -0.38 -11.97
N HIS A 262 23.50 -0.25 -12.57
CA HIS A 262 24.52 0.74 -12.18
C HIS A 262 23.94 2.15 -11.93
N PRO A 263 23.05 2.70 -12.80
CA PRO A 263 22.44 4.03 -12.57
C PRO A 263 21.71 4.17 -11.23
N HIS A 264 21.11 3.10 -10.71
CA HIS A 264 20.37 3.11 -9.44
C HIS A 264 21.30 3.07 -8.22
N MET A 265 22.54 2.64 -8.39
CA MET A 265 23.50 2.42 -7.30
C MET A 265 24.70 3.37 -7.33
N ILE A 266 24.74 4.36 -8.24
CA ILE A 266 25.88 5.28 -8.43
C ILE A 266 26.40 5.82 -7.10
N THR A 267 25.52 6.32 -6.23
CA THR A 267 25.94 6.95 -4.96
C THR A 267 26.54 5.94 -3.98
N PHE A 268 26.00 4.73 -3.91
CA PHE A 268 26.56 3.63 -3.12
C PHE A 268 27.95 3.23 -3.65
N LEU A 269 28.03 2.99 -4.95
CA LEU A 269 29.24 2.54 -5.63
C LEU A 269 30.36 3.57 -5.56
N ASN A 270 30.03 4.87 -5.64
CA ASN A 270 30.99 5.94 -5.45
C ASN A 270 31.58 5.94 -4.02
N LYS A 271 30.75 5.72 -2.99
CA LYS A 271 31.25 5.59 -1.61
C LYS A 271 32.09 4.32 -1.44
N LEU A 272 31.69 3.20 -2.04
CA LEU A 272 32.47 1.97 -2.01
C LEU A 272 33.84 2.16 -2.67
N ARG A 273 33.90 2.86 -3.81
CA ARG A 273 35.15 3.21 -4.49
C ARG A 273 36.04 4.13 -3.65
N GLN A 274 35.45 5.10 -2.95
CA GLN A 274 36.19 6.04 -2.08
C GLN A 274 36.98 5.31 -0.98
N ILE A 275 36.42 4.23 -0.44
CA ILE A 275 37.09 3.42 0.59
C ILE A 275 38.00 2.32 0.01
N GLY A 276 38.18 2.27 -1.32
CA GLY A 276 39.03 1.29 -1.99
C GLY A 276 38.35 -0.03 -2.39
N GLY A 277 37.03 -0.15 -2.26
CA GLY A 277 36.29 -1.34 -2.69
C GLY A 277 36.30 -1.53 -4.21
N GLY A 278 36.47 -2.78 -4.65
CA GLY A 278 36.53 -3.17 -6.05
C GLY A 278 35.16 -3.57 -6.61
N PHE A 279 34.82 -3.03 -7.77
CA PHE A 279 33.67 -3.50 -8.55
C PHE A 279 33.82 -3.21 -10.04
N ASP A 280 33.22 -4.05 -10.86
CA ASP A 280 33.08 -3.90 -12.32
C ASP A 280 31.60 -3.90 -12.71
N VAL A 281 31.19 -2.95 -13.55
CA VAL A 281 29.85 -2.94 -14.14
C VAL A 281 29.85 -3.90 -15.34
N ARG A 282 28.97 -4.90 -15.30
CA ARG A 282 28.77 -5.89 -16.35
C ARG A 282 27.43 -5.63 -17.06
N GLU A 283 27.21 -6.29 -18.19
CA GLU A 283 25.95 -6.15 -18.96
C GLU A 283 24.71 -6.55 -18.13
N ASN A 284 24.85 -7.57 -17.27
CA ASN A 284 23.76 -8.14 -16.47
C ASN A 284 23.90 -7.87 -14.95
N GLY A 285 24.65 -6.85 -14.53
CA GLY A 285 24.76 -6.50 -13.12
C GLY A 285 26.08 -5.86 -12.73
N ILE A 286 26.42 -5.96 -11.44
CA ILE A 286 27.65 -5.40 -10.86
C ILE A 286 28.39 -6.55 -10.18
N GLU A 287 29.64 -6.76 -10.59
CA GLU A 287 30.54 -7.72 -9.98
C GLU A 287 31.38 -7.01 -8.92
N PHE A 288 31.42 -7.53 -7.70
CA PHE A 288 32.24 -6.98 -6.61
C PHE A 288 33.42 -7.90 -6.34
N PHE A 289 34.58 -7.32 -6.02
CA PHE A 289 35.80 -8.08 -5.75
C PHE A 289 36.68 -7.40 -4.70
N TYR A 290 37.47 -8.20 -3.99
CA TYR A 290 38.43 -7.70 -3.02
C TYR A 290 39.69 -7.19 -3.73
N LYS A 291 39.98 -5.89 -3.59
CA LYS A 291 41.16 -5.24 -4.19
C LYS A 291 42.33 -5.09 -3.21
N GLY A 292 42.05 -5.15 -1.91
CA GLY A 292 43.00 -4.90 -0.83
C GLY A 292 42.29 -4.28 0.39
N PRO A 293 43.06 -3.90 1.43
CA PRO A 293 42.50 -3.28 2.63
C PRO A 293 41.68 -2.04 2.32
N LEU A 294 40.53 -1.92 2.98
CA LEU A 294 39.64 -0.77 2.84
C LEU A 294 40.14 0.39 3.71
N LYS A 295 39.96 1.61 3.22
CA LYS A 295 40.33 2.83 3.93
C LYS A 295 39.07 3.58 4.35
N GLY A 296 38.87 3.73 5.65
CA GLY A 296 37.85 4.60 6.23
C GLY A 296 38.18 6.07 6.01
N GLY A 297 37.81 6.94 6.95
CA GLY A 297 38.02 8.39 6.79
C GLY A 297 36.97 9.07 5.92
N ILE A 298 35.84 8.40 5.67
CA ILE A 298 34.76 8.97 4.85
C ILE A 298 33.65 9.54 5.70
N HIS A 299 32.98 10.53 5.13
CA HIS A 299 31.73 11.08 5.66
C HIS A 299 30.57 10.65 4.76
N ILE A 300 29.56 10.02 5.35
CA ILE A 300 28.32 9.62 4.68
C ILE A 300 27.15 10.38 5.31
N GLU A 301 26.37 11.05 4.48
CA GLU A 301 25.10 11.64 4.90
C GLU A 301 23.97 11.00 4.09
N THR A 302 22.97 10.44 4.78
CA THR A 302 21.82 9.87 4.09
C THR A 302 20.99 10.98 3.43
N ASP A 303 20.28 10.64 2.36
CA ASP A 303 19.40 11.56 1.65
C ASP A 303 18.30 10.80 0.89
N VAL A 304 17.32 11.54 0.34
CA VAL A 304 16.39 11.01 -0.64
C VAL A 304 17.11 10.71 -1.96
N HIS A 305 16.58 9.79 -2.76
CA HIS A 305 17.12 9.49 -4.09
C HIS A 305 17.23 10.78 -4.93
N PRO A 306 18.39 11.08 -5.56
CA PRO A 306 19.52 10.18 -5.87
C PRO A 306 20.68 10.14 -4.85
N GLY A 307 20.55 10.74 -3.67
CA GLY A 307 21.61 10.72 -2.66
C GLY A 307 21.78 9.37 -1.97
N PHE A 308 22.63 9.30 -0.94
CA PHE A 308 22.97 8.04 -0.28
C PHE A 308 21.76 7.52 0.50
N LEU A 309 21.20 6.39 0.08
CA LEU A 309 19.98 5.89 0.68
C LEU A 309 20.21 5.46 2.12
N THR A 310 19.28 5.84 2.98
CA THR A 310 19.18 5.43 4.38
C THR A 310 19.05 3.90 4.55
N ASP A 311 18.68 3.14 3.51
CA ASP A 311 18.70 1.66 3.49
C ASP A 311 20.11 1.07 3.32
N TRP A 312 21.06 1.84 2.78
CA TRP A 312 22.43 1.38 2.56
C TRP A 312 23.33 1.62 3.76
N GLN A 313 22.98 2.54 4.65
CA GLN A 313 23.86 2.92 5.76
C GLN A 313 24.18 1.75 6.69
N GLN A 314 23.22 0.87 6.99
CA GLN A 314 23.46 -0.25 7.91
C GLN A 314 24.52 -1.25 7.39
N PRO A 315 24.39 -1.82 6.18
CA PRO A 315 25.44 -2.69 5.65
C PRO A 315 26.76 -1.96 5.37
N PHE A 316 26.71 -0.67 5.01
CA PHE A 316 27.92 0.12 4.80
C PHE A 316 28.68 0.36 6.11
N VAL A 317 27.98 0.57 7.23
CA VAL A 317 28.61 0.69 8.55
C VAL A 317 29.26 -0.62 8.96
N THR A 318 28.62 -1.77 8.73
CA THR A 318 29.26 -3.08 8.95
C THR A 318 30.54 -3.23 8.13
N LEU A 319 30.58 -2.73 6.89
CA LEU A 319 31.79 -2.71 6.07
C LEU A 319 32.88 -1.78 6.65
N LEU A 320 32.47 -0.61 7.17
CA LEU A 320 33.38 0.38 7.75
C LEU A 320 34.03 -0.07 9.06
N THR A 321 33.43 -1.01 9.80
CA THR A 321 34.12 -1.62 10.96
C THR A 321 35.37 -2.40 10.54
N GLN A 322 35.48 -2.79 9.26
CA GLN A 322 36.63 -3.49 8.71
C GLN A 322 37.59 -2.58 7.94
N ALA A 323 37.28 -1.29 7.82
CA ALA A 323 38.07 -0.31 7.07
C ALA A 323 38.99 0.48 8.00
N GLU A 324 40.22 0.77 7.56
CA GLU A 324 41.21 1.48 8.37
C GLU A 324 40.91 2.98 8.48
N GLY A 325 40.70 3.46 9.70
CA GLY A 325 40.47 4.86 10.02
C GLY A 325 39.07 5.14 10.60
N THR A 326 38.80 6.43 10.82
CA THR A 326 37.57 6.91 11.48
C THR A 326 36.59 7.46 10.44
N SER A 327 35.39 6.90 10.37
CA SER A 327 34.34 7.33 9.43
C SER A 327 33.13 7.88 10.19
N ILE A 328 32.44 8.84 9.58
CA ILE A 328 31.28 9.52 10.15
C ILE A 328 30.06 9.21 9.29
N ILE A 329 28.95 8.83 9.92
CA ILE A 329 27.67 8.65 9.26
C ILE A 329 26.64 9.55 9.92
N HIS A 330 25.89 10.30 9.11
CA HIS A 330 24.82 11.18 9.54
C HIS A 330 23.49 10.75 8.89
N GLU A 331 22.50 10.39 9.72
CA GLU A 331 21.16 10.01 9.27
C GLU A 331 20.24 11.24 9.27
N THR A 332 19.75 11.62 8.07
CA THR A 332 18.93 12.82 7.88
C THR A 332 17.45 12.50 7.61
N ILE A 333 17.11 11.23 7.32
CA ILE A 333 15.77 10.83 6.84
C ILE A 333 14.89 10.28 7.96
N TYR A 334 15.45 9.48 8.87
CA TYR A 334 14.70 8.80 9.92
C TYR A 334 15.15 9.19 11.34
N GLU A 335 14.19 9.30 12.25
CA GLU A 335 14.42 9.75 13.63
C GLU A 335 15.25 8.78 14.48
N ASN A 336 15.13 7.47 14.23
CA ASN A 336 15.84 6.45 15.01
C ASN A 336 16.20 5.27 14.12
N ARG A 337 17.38 5.33 13.50
CA ARG A 337 17.82 4.33 12.52
C ARG A 337 19.18 3.71 12.78
N PHE A 338 19.76 3.95 13.96
CA PHE A 338 21.00 3.32 14.41
C PHE A 338 20.78 2.21 15.44
N GLY A 339 19.57 1.65 15.54
CA GLY A 339 19.28 0.56 16.47
C GLY A 339 20.20 -0.66 16.33
N TYR A 340 20.80 -0.84 15.14
CA TYR A 340 21.76 -1.92 14.85
C TYR A 340 23.16 -1.70 15.44
N ALA A 341 23.53 -0.45 15.74
CA ALA A 341 24.88 -0.12 16.20
C ALA A 341 25.21 -0.80 17.54
N LYS A 342 24.23 -0.90 18.44
CA LYS A 342 24.41 -1.55 19.74
C LYS A 342 24.87 -3.01 19.59
N THR A 343 24.22 -3.78 18.71
CA THR A 343 24.59 -5.17 18.46
C THR A 343 25.96 -5.29 17.82
N LEU A 344 26.34 -4.39 16.90
CA LEU A 344 27.70 -4.36 16.35
C LEU A 344 28.75 -4.07 17.44
N VAL A 345 28.47 -3.15 18.37
CA VAL A 345 29.32 -2.89 19.54
C VAL A 345 29.42 -4.12 20.45
N ASP A 346 28.31 -4.82 20.69
CA ASP A 346 28.30 -6.07 21.47
C ASP A 346 29.12 -7.19 20.78
N MET A 347 29.28 -7.12 19.45
CA MET A 347 30.17 -7.98 18.66
C MET A 347 31.62 -7.48 18.61
N GLY A 348 31.95 -6.35 19.24
CA GLY A 348 33.32 -5.82 19.31
C GLY A 348 33.64 -4.64 18.39
N ALA A 349 32.66 -4.10 17.66
CA ALA A 349 32.87 -2.90 16.85
C ALA A 349 33.10 -1.65 17.72
N ASP A 350 34.02 -0.78 17.31
CA ASP A 350 34.20 0.55 17.92
C ASP A 350 33.29 1.56 17.21
N ILE A 351 32.08 1.71 17.77
CA ILE A 351 31.06 2.62 17.26
C ILE A 351 30.56 3.51 18.39
N GLU A 352 30.58 4.81 18.16
CA GLU A 352 30.06 5.81 19.09
C GLU A 352 28.86 6.54 18.47
N LEU A 353 27.75 6.61 19.21
CA LEU A 353 26.54 7.32 18.80
C LEU A 353 26.52 8.74 19.37
N TYR A 354 26.11 9.69 18.54
CA TYR A 354 26.06 11.10 18.87
C TYR A 354 24.67 11.67 18.61
N THR A 355 24.18 12.47 19.56
CA THR A 355 22.91 13.20 19.44
C THR A 355 23.04 14.49 18.64
N HIS A 356 24.24 15.06 18.54
CA HIS A 356 24.50 16.14 17.58
C HIS A 356 24.60 15.57 16.16
N CYS A 357 24.22 16.38 15.18
CA CYS A 357 24.42 16.05 13.78
C CYS A 357 25.85 16.45 13.38
N LEU A 358 26.70 15.47 13.05
CA LEU A 358 28.08 15.66 12.56
C LEU A 358 28.15 15.94 11.05
N GLY A 359 27.03 16.37 10.47
CA GLY A 359 26.88 16.60 9.04
C GLY A 359 26.91 18.07 8.63
N GLU A 360 27.15 18.30 7.34
CA GLU A 360 26.90 19.58 6.70
C GLU A 360 25.41 19.77 6.37
N LYS A 361 24.69 18.67 6.10
CA LYS A 361 23.26 18.72 5.78
C LYS A 361 22.44 19.11 7.00
N LYS A 362 21.41 19.93 6.77
CA LYS A 362 20.42 20.25 7.80
C LYS A 362 19.57 19.02 8.10
N CYS A 363 19.72 18.46 9.29
CA CYS A 363 18.84 17.40 9.77
C CYS A 363 17.51 17.99 10.25
N ARG A 364 16.38 17.42 9.78
CA ARG A 364 15.03 17.81 10.21
C ARG A 364 14.82 17.67 11.72
N PHE A 365 15.54 16.76 12.33
CA PHE A 365 15.40 16.38 13.72
C PHE A 365 16.56 16.91 14.60
N ALA A 366 17.34 17.86 14.08
CA ALA A 366 18.35 18.55 14.87
C ALA A 366 17.73 19.07 16.17
N SER A 367 18.41 18.82 17.30
CA SER A 367 17.96 19.20 18.65
C SER A 367 16.76 18.42 19.23
N ALA A 368 16.31 17.33 18.59
CA ALA A 368 15.27 16.45 19.13
C ALA A 368 15.80 15.32 20.05
N GLY A 369 17.10 15.35 20.40
CA GLY A 369 17.72 14.41 21.34
C GLY A 369 17.97 13.00 20.81
N TYR A 370 17.69 12.74 19.54
CA TYR A 370 17.94 11.46 18.90
C TYR A 370 19.40 11.32 18.45
N SER A 371 19.92 10.09 18.46
CA SER A 371 21.25 9.79 17.90
C SER A 371 21.19 9.83 16.37
N HIS A 372 21.65 10.92 15.76
CA HIS A 372 21.66 11.13 14.31
C HIS A 372 23.03 11.12 13.69
N SER A 373 24.08 10.98 14.49
CA SER A 373 25.38 10.62 13.93
C SER A 373 25.97 9.41 14.62
N LEU A 374 26.73 8.64 13.86
CA LEU A 374 27.60 7.61 14.40
C LEU A 374 29.03 7.82 13.88
N ILE A 375 30.00 7.53 14.73
CA ILE A 375 31.41 7.45 14.38
C ILE A 375 31.80 5.98 14.43
N VAL A 376 32.40 5.48 13.35
CA VAL A 376 32.93 4.12 13.25
C VAL A 376 34.43 4.21 13.19
N LYS A 377 35.14 3.52 14.09
CA LYS A 377 36.61 3.41 14.07
C LYS A 377 36.97 1.98 13.70
N GLY A 378 37.62 1.80 12.55
CA GLY A 378 38.08 0.50 12.10
C GLY A 378 39.60 0.48 11.83
N PRO A 379 40.17 -0.72 11.61
CA PRO A 379 39.50 -2.00 11.61
C PRO A 379 39.30 -2.55 13.04
N THR A 380 38.16 -3.20 13.29
CA THR A 380 37.87 -3.90 14.55
C THR A 380 37.45 -5.35 14.27
N PRO A 381 38.08 -6.35 14.93
CA PRO A 381 37.68 -7.74 14.77
C PRO A 381 36.29 -7.92 15.38
N LEU A 382 35.35 -8.44 14.59
CA LEU A 382 34.03 -8.81 15.09
C LEU A 382 34.09 -10.21 15.69
N LEU A 383 33.32 -10.44 16.74
CA LEU A 383 33.24 -11.69 17.48
C LEU A 383 31.88 -12.35 17.28
N GLY A 384 31.89 -13.69 17.27
CA GLY A 384 30.66 -14.48 17.18
C GLY A 384 29.77 -14.27 18.41
N LYS A 385 28.47 -14.09 18.18
CA LYS A 385 27.48 -13.84 19.25
C LYS A 385 26.14 -14.48 18.94
N GLU A 386 25.34 -14.64 19.98
CA GLU A 386 23.90 -14.86 19.83
C GLU A 386 23.20 -13.52 19.58
N ILE A 387 22.50 -13.41 18.45
CA ILE A 387 21.90 -12.17 17.98
C ILE A 387 20.44 -12.41 17.61
N ALA A 388 19.55 -11.59 18.16
CA ALA A 388 18.15 -11.57 17.77
C ALA A 388 17.91 -10.49 16.71
N ILE A 389 17.40 -10.90 15.55
CA ILE A 389 17.03 -9.99 14.46
C ILE A 389 15.66 -9.36 14.79
N PRO A 390 15.57 -8.03 14.98
CA PRO A 390 14.31 -7.38 15.35
C PRO A 390 13.47 -6.99 14.13
N ASP A 391 14.10 -6.80 12.96
CA ASP A 391 13.48 -6.33 11.73
C ASP A 391 14.30 -6.67 10.49
N LEU A 392 13.70 -6.42 9.32
CA LEU A 392 14.27 -6.70 8.00
C LEU A 392 15.61 -5.97 7.75
N ARG A 393 15.72 -4.70 8.14
CA ARG A 393 16.83 -3.81 7.73
C ARG A 393 18.05 -4.00 8.63
N ALA A 394 17.84 -4.06 9.95
CA ALA A 394 18.90 -4.38 10.89
C ALA A 394 19.42 -5.81 10.69
N GLY A 395 18.53 -6.75 10.35
CA GLY A 395 18.89 -8.15 10.18
C GLY A 395 19.96 -8.39 9.11
N PHE A 396 19.94 -7.66 7.99
CA PHE A 396 20.94 -7.84 6.94
C PHE A 396 22.34 -7.44 7.42
N ALA A 397 22.44 -6.33 8.17
CA ALA A 397 23.70 -5.88 8.76
C ALA A 397 24.25 -6.90 9.79
N TYR A 398 23.37 -7.55 10.55
CA TYR A 398 23.76 -8.58 11.52
C TYR A 398 24.24 -9.87 10.85
N VAL A 399 23.60 -10.29 9.76
CA VAL A 399 24.07 -11.45 9.00
C VAL A 399 25.44 -11.17 8.39
N MET A 400 25.66 -9.97 7.83
CA MET A 400 26.98 -9.57 7.36
C MET A 400 28.03 -9.58 8.49
N ALA A 401 27.69 -9.03 9.66
CA ALA A 401 28.60 -9.01 10.80
C ALA A 401 28.94 -10.43 11.29
N ALA A 402 27.96 -11.33 11.33
CA ALA A 402 28.13 -12.73 11.67
C ALA A 402 29.04 -13.48 10.68
N LEU A 403 28.92 -13.18 9.38
CA LEU A 403 29.79 -13.75 8.34
C LEU A 403 31.23 -13.20 8.38
N ILE A 404 31.44 -12.03 8.98
CA ILE A 404 32.76 -11.43 9.15
C ILE A 404 33.45 -11.97 10.41
N ALA A 405 32.68 -12.34 11.43
CA ALA A 405 33.21 -12.88 12.67
C ALA A 405 33.91 -14.23 12.41
N PRO A 406 35.08 -14.49 13.01
CA PRO A 406 35.79 -15.76 12.86
C PRO A 406 35.12 -16.90 13.63
N ASP A 407 34.38 -16.56 14.70
CA ASP A 407 33.66 -17.51 15.54
C ASP A 407 32.21 -17.70 15.07
N GLU A 408 31.61 -18.83 15.43
CA GLU A 408 30.20 -19.13 15.18
C GLU A 408 29.28 -18.06 15.78
N SER A 409 28.32 -17.60 14.96
CA SER A 409 27.24 -16.71 15.41
C SER A 409 25.89 -17.41 15.33
N LEU A 410 25.08 -17.24 16.37
CA LEU A 410 23.73 -17.79 16.44
C LEU A 410 22.70 -16.70 16.15
N LEU A 411 22.06 -16.74 14.99
CA LEU A 411 21.06 -15.75 14.59
C LEU A 411 19.65 -16.28 14.81
N THR A 412 18.84 -15.58 15.60
CA THR A 412 17.40 -15.86 15.76
C THR A 412 16.54 -14.81 15.04
N GLY A 413 15.33 -15.18 14.64
CA GLY A 413 14.39 -14.25 14.00
C GLY A 413 14.61 -14.06 12.49
N LEU A 414 15.24 -15.03 11.81
CA LEU A 414 15.55 -14.94 10.37
C LEU A 414 14.32 -14.71 9.47
N HIS A 415 13.13 -15.11 9.91
CA HIS A 415 11.88 -14.88 9.18
C HIS A 415 11.57 -13.39 8.92
N PHE A 416 12.19 -12.46 9.66
CA PHE A 416 12.09 -11.03 9.37
C PHE A 416 12.81 -10.65 8.06
N LEU A 417 13.85 -11.39 7.67
CA LEU A 417 14.57 -11.20 6.43
C LEU A 417 13.79 -11.71 5.22
N ASP A 418 13.00 -12.78 5.38
CA ASP A 418 12.13 -13.32 4.31
C ASP A 418 11.14 -12.28 3.78
N ARG A 419 10.86 -11.22 4.55
CA ARG A 419 10.00 -10.11 4.14
C ARG A 419 10.60 -9.23 3.03
N GLY A 420 11.91 -9.27 2.82
CA GLY A 420 12.58 -8.42 1.83
C GLY A 420 13.75 -9.07 1.10
N TYR A 421 14.23 -10.23 1.55
CA TYR A 421 15.28 -11.01 0.90
C TYR A 421 14.78 -12.43 0.61
N GLU A 422 14.40 -12.66 -0.65
CA GLU A 422 13.97 -13.98 -1.11
C GLU A 422 15.17 -14.95 -1.12
N LYS A 423 14.98 -16.16 -0.59
CA LYS A 423 15.96 -17.27 -0.58
C LYS A 423 17.31 -16.84 -0.02
N PHE A 424 17.28 -16.03 1.03
CA PHE A 424 18.47 -15.35 1.50
C PHE A 424 19.59 -16.30 1.90
N SER A 425 19.26 -17.34 2.70
CA SER A 425 20.21 -18.38 3.09
C SER A 425 20.76 -19.15 1.88
N GLU A 426 19.90 -19.55 0.93
CA GLU A 426 20.35 -20.27 -0.28
C GLU A 426 21.34 -19.45 -1.12
N LYS A 427 21.10 -18.15 -1.26
CA LYS A 427 22.00 -17.25 -2.00
C LYS A 427 23.36 -17.11 -1.33
N LEU A 428 23.37 -16.96 -0.01
CA LEU A 428 24.61 -16.86 0.76
C LEU A 428 25.38 -18.19 0.74
N SER A 429 24.72 -19.32 0.93
CA SER A 429 25.35 -20.64 0.78
C SER A 429 25.87 -20.88 -0.63
N GLY A 430 25.17 -20.37 -1.66
CA GLY A 430 25.67 -20.38 -3.04
C GLY A 430 26.93 -19.54 -3.28
N LEU A 431 27.23 -18.60 -2.38
CA LEU A 431 28.48 -17.81 -2.36
C LEU A 431 29.56 -18.44 -1.46
N GLY A 432 29.29 -19.59 -0.84
CA GLY A 432 30.21 -20.31 0.04
C GLY A 432 30.00 -20.08 1.54
N ALA A 433 29.03 -19.27 1.94
CA ALA A 433 28.76 -19.04 3.37
C ALA A 433 28.22 -20.30 4.05
N ASN A 434 28.77 -20.65 5.21
CA ASN A 434 28.29 -21.77 6.00
C ASN A 434 27.12 -21.32 6.90
N ILE A 435 25.89 -21.65 6.47
CA ILE A 435 24.66 -21.29 7.18
C ILE A 435 23.84 -22.55 7.41
N GLU A 436 23.77 -23.00 8.67
CA GLU A 436 23.06 -24.22 9.04
C GLU A 436 21.83 -23.92 9.92
N PRO A 437 20.68 -24.55 9.67
CA PRO A 437 19.55 -24.47 10.59
C PRO A 437 19.90 -25.05 11.96
N TYR A 438 19.65 -24.31 13.03
CA TYR A 438 19.93 -24.75 14.40
C TYR A 438 18.64 -24.89 15.22
N GLY A 439 18.35 -26.09 15.74
CA GLY A 439 17.15 -26.35 16.56
C GLY A 439 15.80 -26.28 15.83
N LYS A 440 14.70 -25.99 16.55
CA LYS A 440 13.34 -25.88 15.98
C LYS A 440 12.93 -24.43 15.73
N THR A 441 12.92 -24.07 14.44
CA THR A 441 12.29 -22.90 13.78
C THR A 441 12.91 -21.52 14.04
N THR A 442 13.55 -20.98 12.98
CA THR A 442 14.05 -19.60 12.80
C THR A 442 15.40 -19.22 13.42
N THR A 443 16.26 -20.21 13.67
CA THR A 443 17.63 -20.00 14.11
C THR A 443 18.63 -20.59 13.12
N ALA A 444 19.74 -19.89 12.85
CA ALA A 444 20.85 -20.44 12.08
C ALA A 444 22.20 -20.20 12.76
N CYS A 445 23.09 -21.18 12.65
CA CYS A 445 24.52 -21.01 12.88
C CYS A 445 25.14 -20.44 11.61
N VAL A 446 25.94 -19.38 11.73
CA VAL A 446 26.58 -18.70 10.61
C VAL A 446 28.09 -18.65 10.84
N THR A 447 28.85 -19.13 9.86
CA THR A 447 30.32 -19.01 9.76
C THR A 447 30.75 -18.68 8.33
N ALA A 448 31.95 -18.10 8.20
CA ALA A 448 32.56 -17.72 6.93
C ALA A 448 33.00 -18.93 6.09
#